data_AF-A0A8T0EWK1-F1
#
_entry.id   AF-A0A8T0EWK1-F1
#
_cell.length_a   1.000
_cell.length_b   1.000
_cell.length_c   1.000
_cell.angle_alpha   90.00
_cell.angle_beta   90.00
_cell.angle_gamma   90.00
#
_symmetry.space_group_name_H-M   'P 1'
#
loop_
_entity.id
_entity.type
_entity.pdbx_description
1 polymer ?
#
loop_
_entity_poly.entity_id
_entity_poly.type
_entity_poly.pdbx_seq_one_letter_code
_entity_poly.pdbx_strand_id
1 'polypeptide(L)'
;MVKLHVKKGDQSLFWFETQTSDNIRDLTKSLVQIHNGKLKIQRLCYEIEELSKYGVSLPPNMQGLTAGQISEMVLKDEWAQKNLTPSDYVINHDPMGRRNGLAPKEKHAEILTKTTAEAKTRISQKMIDAGTCLTIVDIEDTLDILCGAVKICYPMGLPSYEIISQELEGKEDLSGTQASKEILEPDGTELWWASKKLDPSKILSDYIGKNEKSKVVVKLQKKGSGAPAKESALTEQQRKDLMMAEYRRREELKKLENDDDDSHLDSQWADSNSLKKSFLGLSTIKFK
;
A
#
# COMPACT_ATOMS: atom_id res chain seq x y z
N MET A 1 -12.74 -23.23 -6.05
CA MET A 1 -11.58 -22.46 -5.54
C MET A 1 -12.05 -21.31 -4.64
N VAL A 2 -11.61 -21.35 -3.39
CA VAL A 2 -11.94 -20.35 -2.35
C VAL A 2 -11.00 -19.16 -2.50
N LYS A 3 -11.56 -17.94 -2.42
CA LYS A 3 -10.76 -16.71 -2.42
C LYS A 3 -10.63 -16.16 -1.01
N LEU A 4 -9.40 -16.00 -0.55
CA LEU A 4 -9.05 -15.43 0.73
C LEU A 4 -8.66 -13.96 0.57
N HIS A 5 -9.38 -13.06 1.24
CA HIS A 5 -8.96 -11.69 1.46
C HIS A 5 -8.04 -11.67 2.68
N VAL A 6 -6.75 -11.48 2.47
CA VAL A 6 -5.75 -11.51 3.54
C VAL A 6 -5.56 -10.10 4.07
N LYS A 7 -5.68 -9.95 5.39
CA LYS A 7 -5.57 -8.67 6.10
C LYS A 7 -4.63 -8.76 7.29
N LYS A 8 -4.18 -7.60 7.78
CA LYS A 8 -3.47 -7.44 9.06
C LYS A 8 -4.06 -6.24 9.78
N GLY A 9 -4.68 -6.47 10.95
CA GLY A 9 -5.53 -5.45 11.58
C GLY A 9 -6.69 -5.07 10.66
N ASP A 10 -6.74 -3.80 10.26
CA ASP A 10 -7.72 -3.27 9.30
C ASP A 10 -7.13 -3.06 7.88
N GLN A 11 -5.81 -3.25 7.74
CA GLN A 11 -5.13 -3.09 6.47
C GLN A 11 -5.35 -4.31 5.57
N SER A 12 -5.81 -4.06 4.35
CA SER A 12 -5.96 -5.09 3.31
C SER A 12 -4.63 -5.33 2.62
N LEU A 13 -4.19 -6.59 2.59
CA LEU A 13 -2.85 -6.94 2.09
C LEU A 13 -2.88 -7.45 0.65
N PHE A 14 -3.68 -8.48 0.37
CA PHE A 14 -3.85 -9.09 -0.96
C PHE A 14 -4.98 -10.12 -0.98
N TRP A 15 -5.35 -10.58 -2.17
CA TRP A 15 -6.20 -11.75 -2.37
C TRP A 15 -5.36 -12.99 -2.67
N PHE A 16 -5.77 -14.15 -2.16
CA PHE A 16 -5.11 -15.44 -2.40
C PHE A 16 -6.15 -16.49 -2.78
N GLU A 17 -5.81 -17.39 -3.69
CA GLU A 17 -6.70 -18.47 -4.14
C GLU A 17 -6.22 -19.82 -3.60
N THR A 18 -7.14 -20.60 -3.04
CA THR A 18 -6.85 -21.86 -2.33
C THR A 18 -8.00 -22.85 -2.48
N GLN A 19 -7.80 -24.10 -2.07
CA GLN A 19 -8.82 -25.13 -2.00
C GLN A 19 -9.29 -25.35 -0.57
N THR A 20 -10.51 -25.88 -0.39
CA THR A 20 -11.03 -26.17 0.96
C THR A 20 -10.28 -27.34 1.64
N SER A 21 -9.64 -28.20 0.86
CA SER A 21 -8.82 -29.32 1.33
C SER A 21 -7.44 -28.91 1.83
N ASP A 22 -7.00 -27.67 1.59
CA ASP A 22 -5.65 -27.23 1.92
C ASP A 22 -5.43 -27.19 3.44
N ASN A 23 -4.24 -27.60 3.86
CA ASN A 23 -3.85 -27.59 5.26
C ASN A 23 -3.58 -26.15 5.72
N ILE A 24 -4.07 -25.79 6.91
CA ILE A 24 -3.94 -24.44 7.45
C ILE A 24 -2.47 -24.07 7.68
N ARG A 25 -1.60 -25.02 8.03
CA ARG A 25 -0.16 -24.78 8.21
C ARG A 25 0.51 -24.34 6.91
N ASP A 26 0.28 -25.06 5.82
CA ASP A 26 0.90 -24.78 4.53
C ASP A 26 0.31 -23.53 3.89
N LEU A 27 -0.99 -23.30 4.08
CA LEU A 27 -1.65 -22.05 3.75
C LEU A 27 -1.00 -20.87 4.49
N THR A 28 -0.81 -20.98 5.80
CA THR A 28 -0.20 -19.91 6.61
C THR A 28 1.22 -19.61 6.14
N LYS A 29 2.04 -20.63 5.85
CA LYS A 29 3.38 -20.45 5.28
C LYS A 29 3.33 -19.69 3.95
N SER A 30 2.45 -20.09 3.04
CA SER A 30 2.29 -19.47 1.72
C SER A 30 1.87 -18.00 1.84
N LEU A 31 0.90 -17.71 2.71
CA LEU A 31 0.44 -16.34 2.97
C LEU A 31 1.54 -15.46 3.58
N VAL A 32 2.33 -16.01 4.51
CA VAL A 32 3.46 -15.31 5.11
C VAL A 32 4.57 -15.04 4.07
N GLN A 33 4.86 -16.02 3.20
CA GLN A 33 5.84 -15.86 2.12
C GLN A 33 5.43 -14.75 1.15
N ILE A 34 4.16 -14.71 0.73
CA ILE A 34 3.65 -13.63 -0.14
C ILE A 34 3.72 -12.28 0.57
N HIS A 35 3.29 -12.21 1.84
CA HIS A 35 3.34 -10.97 2.64
C HIS A 35 4.78 -10.42 2.76
N ASN A 36 5.71 -11.26 3.18
CA ASN A 36 7.12 -10.87 3.34
C ASN A 36 7.77 -10.55 2.00
N GLY A 37 7.46 -11.30 0.94
CA GLY A 37 7.91 -11.02 -0.42
C GLY A 37 7.39 -9.67 -0.93
N LYS A 38 6.15 -9.31 -0.62
CA LYS A 38 5.60 -7.99 -0.94
C LYS A 38 6.36 -6.87 -0.24
N LEU A 39 6.66 -7.04 1.05
CA LEU A 39 7.49 -6.08 1.80
C LEU A 39 8.89 -5.97 1.22
N LYS A 40 9.48 -7.09 0.78
CA LYS A 40 10.80 -7.12 0.12
C LYS A 40 10.79 -6.35 -1.21
N ILE A 41 9.78 -6.57 -2.06
CA ILE A 41 9.59 -5.81 -3.31
C ILE A 41 9.47 -4.31 -3.00
N GLN A 42 8.73 -3.92 -1.96
CA GLN A 42 8.60 -2.50 -1.59
C GLN A 42 9.94 -1.85 -1.21
N ARG A 43 10.76 -2.54 -0.42
CA ARG A 43 12.09 -2.06 -0.03
C ARG A 43 13.04 -2.00 -1.21
N LEU A 44 13.09 -3.05 -2.04
CA LEU A 44 13.88 -3.06 -3.27
C LEU A 44 13.49 -1.92 -4.20
N CYS A 45 12.19 -1.68 -4.40
CA CYS A 45 11.74 -0.59 -5.25
C CYS A 45 12.21 0.78 -4.74
N TYR A 46 12.23 0.99 -3.42
CA TYR A 46 12.75 2.23 -2.83
C TYR A 46 14.26 2.36 -3.06
N GLU A 47 15.03 1.32 -2.79
CA GLU A 47 16.49 1.37 -2.96
C GLU A 47 16.90 1.47 -4.44
N ILE A 48 16.17 0.84 -5.36
CA ILE A 48 16.41 0.96 -6.81
C ILE A 48 16.09 2.37 -7.31
N GLU A 49 15.08 3.04 -6.75
CA GLU A 49 14.78 4.45 -7.07
C GLU A 49 15.91 5.38 -6.62
N GLU A 50 16.49 5.13 -5.46
CA GLU A 50 17.65 5.89 -4.96
C GLU A 50 18.93 5.57 -5.76
N LEU A 51 19.15 4.30 -6.13
CA LEU A 51 20.22 3.87 -7.04
C LEU A 51 20.11 4.60 -8.40
N SER A 52 18.90 4.71 -8.94
CA SER A 52 18.64 5.38 -10.20
C SER A 52 18.95 6.88 -10.16
N LYS A 53 18.86 7.53 -8.99
CA LYS A 53 19.07 8.98 -8.84
C LYS A 53 20.48 9.33 -8.43
N TYR A 54 21.09 8.55 -7.55
CA TYR A 54 22.31 8.92 -6.82
C TYR A 54 23.45 7.91 -6.98
N GLY A 55 23.21 6.79 -7.68
CA GLY A 55 24.22 5.76 -7.88
C GLY A 55 24.37 4.81 -6.70
N VAL A 56 25.46 4.04 -6.71
CA VAL A 56 25.71 2.96 -5.74
C VAL A 56 25.99 3.54 -4.34
N SER A 57 25.65 2.80 -3.28
CA SER A 57 25.97 3.20 -1.91
C SER A 57 27.48 3.37 -1.74
N LEU A 58 27.86 4.26 -0.84
CA LEU A 58 29.24 4.37 -0.38
C LEU A 58 29.57 3.17 0.54
N PRO A 59 30.85 2.80 0.64
CA PRO A 59 31.32 1.87 1.66
C PRO A 59 30.91 2.29 3.09
N PRO A 60 30.62 1.35 4.01
CA PRO A 60 30.13 1.67 5.36
C PRO A 60 31.03 2.62 6.18
N ASN A 61 32.34 2.60 5.94
CA ASN A 61 33.32 3.49 6.58
C ASN A 61 33.29 4.93 6.03
N MET A 62 32.59 5.18 4.93
CA MET A 62 32.48 6.49 4.28
C MET A 62 31.08 7.10 4.41
N GLN A 63 30.06 6.31 4.73
CA GLN A 63 28.68 6.79 4.86
C GLN A 63 28.54 7.78 6.03
N GLY A 64 27.88 8.91 5.77
CA GLY A 64 27.64 9.95 6.78
C GLY A 64 28.83 10.84 7.12
N LEU A 65 29.98 10.65 6.46
CA LEU A 65 31.12 11.56 6.55
C LEU A 65 30.98 12.70 5.54
N THR A 66 31.49 13.88 5.91
CA THR A 66 31.59 14.99 4.97
C THR A 66 32.70 14.77 3.95
N ALA A 67 32.61 15.40 2.78
CA ALA A 67 33.63 15.31 1.74
C ALA A 67 35.03 15.72 2.24
N GLY A 68 35.11 16.68 3.17
CA GLY A 68 36.36 17.08 3.82
C GLY A 68 36.96 15.94 4.66
N GLN A 69 36.18 15.31 5.54
CA GLN A 69 36.63 14.19 6.37
C GLN A 69 37.09 12.99 5.52
N ILE A 70 36.37 12.69 4.44
CA ILE A 70 36.77 11.63 3.49
C ILE A 70 38.14 11.95 2.88
N SER A 71 38.38 13.20 2.51
CA SER A 71 39.67 13.63 1.94
C SER A 71 40.82 13.59 2.96
N GLU A 72 40.56 13.99 4.21
CA GLU A 72 41.55 14.00 5.31
C GLU A 72 41.94 12.58 5.71
N MET A 73 40.97 11.67 5.77
CA MET A 73 41.17 10.26 6.09
C MET A 73 41.61 9.42 4.88
N VAL A 74 41.74 10.05 3.70
CA VAL A 74 42.13 9.43 2.43
C VAL A 74 41.29 8.17 2.13
N LEU A 75 40.00 8.22 2.47
CA LEU A 75 39.08 7.12 2.22
C LEU A 75 38.70 7.10 0.74
N LYS A 76 38.76 5.92 0.13
CA LYS A 76 38.49 5.73 -1.30
C LYS A 76 37.48 4.61 -1.48
N ASP A 77 36.54 4.85 -2.39
CA ASP A 77 35.63 3.81 -2.88
C ASP A 77 36.37 2.94 -3.90
N GLU A 78 37.01 1.88 -3.41
CA GLU A 78 37.77 0.93 -4.22
C GLU A 78 36.89 0.25 -5.29
N TRP A 79 35.63 -0.03 -4.94
CA TRP A 79 34.70 -0.68 -5.85
C TRP A 79 34.31 0.25 -6.99
N ALA A 80 33.97 1.50 -6.70
CA ALA A 80 33.66 2.50 -7.71
C ALA A 80 34.86 2.76 -8.62
N GLN A 81 36.07 2.93 -8.06
CA GLN A 81 37.28 3.19 -8.87
C GLN A 81 37.62 2.05 -9.83
N LYS A 82 37.34 0.81 -9.44
CA LYS A 82 37.61 -0.37 -10.26
C LYS A 82 36.55 -0.63 -11.33
N ASN A 83 35.27 -0.41 -11.00
CA ASN A 83 34.15 -0.86 -11.82
C ASN A 83 33.37 0.28 -12.51
N LEU A 84 33.50 1.52 -12.05
CA LEU A 84 32.80 2.68 -12.58
C LEU A 84 33.80 3.63 -13.26
N THR A 85 33.52 3.96 -14.51
CA THR A 85 34.19 5.03 -15.25
C THR A 85 33.37 6.31 -15.12
N PRO A 86 33.87 7.41 -14.50
CA PRO A 86 33.06 8.61 -14.25
C PRO A 86 32.41 9.22 -15.50
N SER A 87 33.01 9.02 -16.69
CA SER A 87 32.45 9.47 -17.97
C SER A 87 31.15 8.74 -18.37
N ASP A 88 30.86 7.60 -17.75
CA ASP A 88 29.68 6.79 -18.02
C ASP A 88 28.51 7.07 -17.08
N TYR A 89 28.66 8.02 -16.16
CA TYR A 89 27.66 8.36 -15.15
C TYR A 89 27.39 9.85 -15.11
N VAL A 90 26.22 10.21 -14.58
CA VAL A 90 25.81 11.59 -14.33
C VAL A 90 26.10 11.91 -12.87
N ILE A 91 26.81 13.01 -12.62
CA ILE A 91 27.11 13.43 -11.25
C ILE A 91 25.84 14.03 -10.64
N ASN A 92 25.31 13.37 -9.61
CA ASN A 92 24.19 13.83 -8.82
C ASN A 92 24.40 13.45 -7.35
N HIS A 93 24.79 14.40 -6.53
CA HIS A 93 25.14 14.15 -5.14
C HIS A 93 23.91 13.77 -4.30
N ASP A 94 24.08 12.74 -3.47
CA ASP A 94 23.08 12.32 -2.50
C ASP A 94 22.98 13.33 -1.35
N PRO A 95 21.79 13.93 -1.10
CA PRO A 95 21.58 14.82 0.04
C PRO A 95 21.87 14.17 1.40
N MET A 96 21.71 12.85 1.50
CA MET A 96 21.91 12.09 2.73
C MET A 96 23.34 11.58 2.92
N GLY A 97 24.21 11.74 1.91
CA GLY A 97 25.61 11.29 1.98
C GLY A 97 25.78 9.77 2.15
N ARG A 98 24.81 8.98 1.69
CA ARG A 98 24.83 7.50 1.74
C ARG A 98 25.34 6.90 0.43
N ARG A 99 25.07 7.55 -0.71
CA ARG A 99 25.45 7.09 -2.06
C ARG A 99 26.59 7.92 -2.66
N ASN A 100 27.29 7.34 -3.63
CA ASN A 100 28.52 7.91 -4.20
C ASN A 100 28.27 9.09 -5.16
N GLY A 101 27.02 9.33 -5.55
CA GLY A 101 26.62 10.42 -6.42
C GLY A 101 26.88 10.17 -7.91
N LEU A 102 27.20 8.95 -8.31
CA LEU A 102 27.42 8.54 -9.70
C LEU A 102 26.16 7.87 -10.25
N ALA A 103 25.19 8.69 -10.66
CA ALA A 103 23.90 8.24 -11.15
C ALA A 103 24.01 7.62 -12.55
N PRO A 104 23.23 6.57 -12.86
CA PRO A 104 23.20 5.97 -14.19
C PRO A 104 22.70 6.98 -15.25
N LYS A 105 23.15 6.81 -16.51
CA LYS A 105 22.65 7.62 -17.64
C LYS A 105 21.13 7.50 -17.78
N GLU A 106 20.52 8.52 -18.39
CA GLU A 106 19.06 8.66 -18.55
C GLU A 106 18.38 7.38 -19.06
N LYS A 107 18.95 6.69 -20.07
CA LYS A 107 18.39 5.44 -20.59
C LYS A 107 18.33 4.31 -19.54
N HIS A 108 19.38 4.16 -18.74
CA HIS A 108 19.44 3.13 -17.69
C HIS A 108 18.57 3.52 -16.49
N ALA A 109 18.58 4.80 -16.10
CA ALA A 109 17.67 5.34 -15.08
C ALA A 109 16.19 5.14 -15.47
N GLU A 110 15.84 5.32 -16.75
CA GLU A 110 14.49 5.10 -17.26
C GLU A 110 14.07 3.63 -17.15
N ILE A 111 14.98 2.69 -17.43
CA ILE A 111 14.71 1.25 -17.25
C ILE A 111 14.41 0.93 -15.78
N LEU A 112 15.24 1.43 -14.86
CA LEU A 112 15.03 1.21 -13.41
C LEU A 112 13.72 1.82 -12.94
N THR A 113 13.41 3.06 -13.31
CA THR A 113 12.18 3.74 -12.90
C THR A 113 10.92 3.12 -13.49
N LYS A 114 10.95 2.65 -14.74
CA LYS A 114 9.82 1.93 -15.34
C LYS A 114 9.59 0.59 -14.65
N THR A 115 10.65 -0.19 -14.43
CA THR A 115 10.54 -1.50 -13.78
C THR A 115 10.11 -1.40 -12.32
N THR A 116 10.55 -0.38 -11.57
CA THR A 116 10.04 -0.14 -10.21
C THR A 116 8.57 0.29 -10.21
N ALA A 117 8.14 1.11 -11.17
CA ALA A 117 6.73 1.49 -11.32
C ALA A 117 5.86 0.27 -11.62
N GLU A 118 6.30 -0.60 -12.55
CA GLU A 118 5.63 -1.86 -12.86
C GLU A 118 5.53 -2.77 -11.62
N ALA A 119 6.64 -3.00 -10.91
CA ALA A 119 6.65 -3.79 -9.69
C ALA A 119 5.70 -3.21 -8.62
N LYS A 120 5.71 -1.89 -8.40
CA LYS A 120 4.78 -1.20 -7.49
C LYS A 120 3.33 -1.39 -7.89
N THR A 121 3.00 -1.34 -9.18
CA THR A 121 1.62 -1.58 -9.64
C THR A 121 1.14 -3.00 -9.37
N ARG A 122 1.99 -4.02 -9.55
CA ARG A 122 1.66 -5.43 -9.26
C ARG A 122 1.26 -5.67 -7.80
N ILE A 123 1.89 -4.95 -6.86
CA ILE A 123 1.63 -5.10 -5.42
C ILE A 123 0.66 -4.05 -4.85
N SER A 124 0.16 -3.14 -5.69
CA SER A 124 -0.60 -1.97 -5.28
C SER A 124 -1.99 -2.30 -4.72
N GLN A 125 -2.56 -1.36 -3.96
CA GLN A 125 -3.92 -1.45 -3.45
C GLN A 125 -4.96 -1.61 -4.58
N LYS A 126 -4.70 -1.05 -5.76
CA LYS A 126 -5.60 -1.14 -6.92
C LYS A 126 -5.86 -2.59 -7.36
N MET A 127 -4.84 -3.45 -7.24
CA MET A 127 -4.98 -4.87 -7.55
C MET A 127 -5.87 -5.60 -6.53
N ILE A 128 -5.91 -5.12 -5.29
CA ILE A 128 -6.78 -5.62 -4.24
C ILE A 128 -8.23 -5.22 -4.52
N ASP A 129 -8.45 -3.97 -4.94
CA ASP A 129 -9.78 -3.46 -5.29
C ASP A 129 -10.34 -4.16 -6.54
N ALA A 130 -9.47 -4.50 -7.49
CA ALA A 130 -9.81 -5.32 -8.66
C ALA A 130 -10.12 -6.79 -8.34
N GLY A 131 -9.75 -7.27 -7.14
CA GLY A 131 -9.96 -8.65 -6.72
C GLY A 131 -9.01 -9.67 -7.38
N THR A 132 -7.87 -9.20 -7.90
CA THR A 132 -6.85 -10.05 -8.51
C THR A 132 -6.07 -10.77 -7.40
N CYS A 133 -5.95 -12.09 -7.54
CA CYS A 133 -5.21 -12.90 -6.57
C CYS A 133 -3.71 -12.82 -6.86
N LEU A 134 -2.91 -12.82 -5.80
CA LEU A 134 -1.45 -12.87 -5.85
C LEU A 134 -0.98 -14.28 -5.48
N THR A 135 -0.06 -14.81 -6.28
CA THR A 135 0.59 -16.10 -6.04
C THR A 135 2.05 -15.90 -5.64
N ILE A 136 2.69 -16.97 -5.16
CA ILE A 136 4.13 -16.97 -4.85
C ILE A 136 4.95 -16.72 -6.12
N VAL A 137 4.54 -17.31 -7.24
CA VAL A 137 5.19 -17.16 -8.54
C VAL A 137 5.16 -15.70 -8.99
N ASP A 138 4.04 -14.99 -8.81
CA ASP A 138 3.97 -13.57 -9.17
C ASP A 138 4.98 -12.71 -8.39
N ILE A 139 5.26 -13.08 -7.14
CA ILE A 139 6.26 -12.40 -6.29
C ILE A 139 7.67 -12.70 -6.79
N GLU A 140 7.97 -13.98 -7.05
CA GLU A 140 9.27 -14.42 -7.60
C GLU A 140 9.55 -13.77 -8.95
N ASP A 141 8.59 -13.80 -9.88
CA ASP A 141 8.69 -13.14 -11.18
C ASP A 141 8.94 -11.64 -11.06
N THR A 142 8.29 -10.99 -10.09
CA THR A 142 8.48 -9.55 -9.86
C THR A 142 9.88 -9.27 -9.30
N LEU A 143 10.40 -10.11 -8.42
CA LEU A 143 11.77 -10.01 -7.91
C LEU A 143 12.79 -10.25 -9.04
N ASP A 144 12.54 -11.21 -9.92
CA ASP A 144 13.40 -11.51 -11.07
C ASP A 144 13.43 -10.37 -12.08
N ILE A 145 12.30 -9.71 -12.34
CA ILE A 145 12.23 -8.50 -13.18
C ILE A 145 13.09 -7.39 -12.59
N LEU A 146 12.98 -7.14 -11.28
CA LEU A 146 13.80 -6.13 -10.60
C LEU A 146 15.29 -6.49 -10.64
N CYS A 147 15.63 -7.76 -10.40
CA CYS A 147 17.00 -8.26 -10.46
C CYS A 147 17.58 -8.12 -11.88
N GLY A 148 16.79 -8.46 -12.91
CA GLY A 148 17.16 -8.30 -14.31
C GLY A 148 17.44 -6.85 -14.68
N ALA A 149 16.58 -5.91 -14.24
CA ALA A 149 16.75 -4.48 -14.48
C ALA A 149 18.05 -3.95 -13.86
N VAL A 150 18.36 -4.36 -12.63
CA VAL A 150 19.62 -4.01 -11.95
C VAL A 150 20.82 -4.57 -12.70
N LYS A 151 20.78 -5.85 -13.13
CA LYS A 151 21.86 -6.48 -13.91
C LYS A 151 22.09 -5.80 -15.26
N ILE A 152 21.04 -5.30 -15.91
CA ILE A 152 21.16 -4.55 -17.17
C ILE A 152 21.88 -3.21 -16.95
N CYS A 153 21.58 -2.51 -15.85
CA CYS A 153 22.18 -1.21 -15.55
C CYS A 153 23.58 -1.33 -14.93
N TYR A 154 23.85 -2.43 -14.23
CA TYR A 154 25.11 -2.72 -13.55
C TYR A 154 25.58 -4.15 -13.89
N PRO A 155 26.10 -4.37 -15.11
CA PRO A 155 26.54 -5.70 -15.56
C PRO A 155 27.74 -6.24 -14.77
N MET A 156 28.52 -5.35 -14.13
CA MET A 156 29.64 -5.71 -13.25
C MET A 156 29.18 -6.23 -11.88
N GLY A 157 27.86 -6.27 -11.65
CA GLY A 157 27.27 -6.53 -10.34
C GLY A 157 27.23 -5.27 -9.48
N LEU A 158 26.76 -5.44 -8.24
CA LEU A 158 26.74 -4.42 -7.20
C LEU A 158 27.67 -4.86 -6.07
N PRO A 159 28.23 -3.92 -5.28
CA PRO A 159 29.09 -4.29 -4.16
C PRO A 159 28.31 -5.07 -3.09
N SER A 160 29.03 -5.85 -2.27
CA SER A 160 28.44 -6.69 -1.22
C SER A 160 27.80 -5.90 -0.07
N TYR A 161 28.19 -4.63 0.09
CA TYR A 161 27.62 -3.72 1.08
C TYR A 161 26.41 -2.95 0.55
N GLU A 162 26.06 -3.08 -0.75
CA GLU A 162 24.86 -2.46 -1.30
C GLU A 162 23.62 -3.17 -0.74
N ILE A 163 22.64 -2.37 -0.31
CA ILE A 163 21.41 -2.89 0.29
C ILE A 163 20.64 -3.76 -0.69
N ILE A 164 20.60 -3.39 -1.96
CA ILE A 164 19.95 -4.17 -3.03
C ILE A 164 20.61 -5.56 -3.14
N SER A 165 21.95 -5.65 -3.11
CA SER A 165 22.65 -6.94 -3.13
C SER A 165 22.32 -7.77 -1.90
N GLN A 166 22.34 -7.16 -0.73
CA GLN A 166 22.04 -7.84 0.54
C GLN A 166 20.61 -8.38 0.56
N GLU A 167 19.64 -7.58 0.12
CA GLU A 167 18.25 -8.02 0.00
C GLU A 167 18.11 -9.14 -1.04
N LEU A 168 18.73 -9.06 -2.21
CA LEU A 168 18.66 -10.12 -3.21
C LEU A 168 19.29 -11.44 -2.73
N GLU A 169 20.37 -11.38 -1.95
CA GLU A 169 21.06 -12.55 -1.38
C GLU A 169 20.41 -13.10 -0.10
N GLY A 170 19.42 -12.42 0.47
CA GLY A 170 18.78 -12.85 1.72
C GLY A 170 19.65 -12.57 2.97
N LYS A 171 20.61 -11.65 2.87
CA LYS A 171 21.55 -11.27 3.93
C LYS A 171 21.22 -9.91 4.55
N GLU A 172 20.01 -9.41 4.31
CA GLU A 172 19.57 -8.13 4.84
C GLU A 172 19.50 -8.15 6.37
N ASP A 173 20.16 -7.18 7.01
CA ASP A 173 19.95 -6.91 8.42
C ASP A 173 18.84 -5.88 8.57
N LEU A 174 17.66 -6.35 9.02
CA LEU A 174 16.50 -5.51 9.25
C LEU A 174 16.39 -5.08 10.71
N SER A 175 17.31 -5.50 11.58
CA SER A 175 17.28 -5.16 13.00
C SER A 175 17.21 -3.65 13.23
N GLY A 176 16.41 -3.22 14.21
CA GLY A 176 16.21 -1.80 14.51
C GLY A 176 15.38 -1.00 13.49
N THR A 177 15.09 -1.54 12.29
CA THR A 177 14.26 -0.87 11.29
C THR A 177 12.77 -1.06 11.55
N GLN A 178 11.93 -0.15 11.05
CA GLN A 178 10.47 -0.32 11.11
C GLN A 178 10.01 -1.57 10.32
N ALA A 179 10.72 -1.95 9.27
CA ALA A 179 10.42 -3.13 8.46
C ALA A 179 10.49 -4.44 9.26
N SER A 180 11.41 -4.56 10.23
CA SER A 180 11.49 -5.75 11.11
C SER A 180 10.18 -6.02 11.87
N LYS A 181 9.45 -4.97 12.26
CA LYS A 181 8.19 -5.11 13.00
C LYS A 181 7.07 -5.65 12.11
N GLU A 182 7.15 -5.42 10.81
CA GLU A 182 6.13 -5.80 9.85
C GLU A 182 6.27 -7.24 9.33
N ILE A 183 7.51 -7.75 9.33
CA ILE A 183 7.84 -9.11 8.93
C ILE A 183 7.18 -10.11 9.87
N LEU A 184 6.73 -11.20 9.25
CA LEU A 184 6.04 -12.30 9.89
C LEU A 184 6.88 -13.57 9.74
N GLU A 185 7.06 -14.31 10.83
CA GLU A 185 7.69 -15.64 10.76
C GLU A 185 6.60 -16.70 10.57
N PRO A 186 6.78 -17.71 9.70
CA PRO A 186 5.76 -18.72 9.46
C PRO A 186 5.32 -19.45 10.73
N ASP A 187 6.27 -19.81 11.60
CA ASP A 187 5.97 -20.47 12.88
C ASP A 187 5.53 -19.47 13.97
N GLY A 188 5.84 -18.19 13.81
CA GLY A 188 5.44 -17.10 14.72
C GLY A 188 4.08 -16.47 14.38
N THR A 189 3.40 -16.95 13.34
CA THR A 189 2.18 -16.33 12.81
C THR A 189 0.96 -17.22 13.03
N GLU A 190 -0.18 -16.59 13.33
CA GLU A 190 -1.47 -17.22 13.50
C GLU A 190 -2.45 -16.68 12.47
N LEU A 191 -3.25 -17.57 11.89
CA LEU A 191 -4.31 -17.23 10.95
C LEU A 191 -5.66 -17.19 11.68
N TRP A 192 -6.40 -16.12 11.48
CA TRP A 192 -7.68 -15.87 12.13
C TRP A 192 -8.80 -15.73 11.12
N TRP A 193 -9.94 -16.36 11.41
CA TRP A 193 -11.16 -16.23 10.65
C TRP A 193 -12.35 -16.10 11.59
N ALA A 194 -13.22 -15.11 11.35
CA ALA A 194 -14.41 -14.85 12.17
C ALA A 194 -14.12 -14.79 13.69
N SER A 195 -13.03 -14.10 14.08
CA SER A 195 -12.55 -13.99 15.47
C SER A 195 -12.19 -15.33 16.14
N LYS A 196 -12.02 -16.40 15.36
CA LYS A 196 -11.49 -17.69 15.81
C LYS A 196 -10.10 -17.92 15.22
N LYS A 197 -9.19 -18.37 16.07
CA LYS A 197 -7.88 -18.85 15.64
C LYS A 197 -8.05 -20.17 14.89
N LEU A 198 -7.45 -20.25 13.70
CA LEU A 198 -7.39 -21.47 12.92
C LEU A 198 -6.25 -22.35 13.45
N ASP A 199 -6.55 -23.62 13.67
CA ASP A 199 -5.59 -24.60 14.14
C ASP A 199 -4.70 -25.04 12.96
N PRO A 200 -3.36 -24.90 13.04
CA PRO A 200 -2.47 -25.32 11.96
C PRO A 200 -2.56 -26.80 11.61
N SER A 201 -3.01 -27.65 12.54
CA SER A 201 -3.13 -29.10 12.30
C SER A 201 -4.33 -29.49 11.43
N LYS A 202 -5.29 -28.58 11.24
CA LYS A 202 -6.56 -28.84 10.54
C LYS A 202 -6.55 -28.37 9.10
N ILE A 203 -7.58 -28.76 8.38
CA ILE A 203 -7.85 -28.31 7.00
C ILE A 203 -8.83 -27.15 6.99
N LEU A 204 -8.80 -26.36 5.92
CA LEU A 204 -9.63 -25.18 5.78
C LEU A 204 -11.14 -25.51 5.79
N SER A 205 -11.54 -26.68 5.27
CA SER A 205 -12.94 -27.12 5.20
C SER A 205 -13.61 -27.32 6.56
N ASP A 206 -12.83 -27.57 7.62
CA ASP A 206 -13.37 -27.75 8.98
C ASP A 206 -13.99 -26.47 9.53
N TYR A 207 -13.61 -25.32 8.97
CA TYR A 207 -14.06 -24.01 9.39
C TYR A 207 -15.06 -23.41 8.42
N ILE A 208 -14.73 -23.39 7.12
CA ILE A 208 -15.52 -22.70 6.09
C ILE A 208 -16.55 -23.66 5.43
N GLY A 209 -16.41 -24.97 5.66
CA GLY A 209 -17.19 -26.01 5.01
C GLY A 209 -16.60 -26.43 3.65
N LYS A 210 -17.37 -27.20 2.89
CA LYS A 210 -16.95 -27.77 1.59
C LYS A 210 -17.24 -26.85 0.39
N ASN A 211 -17.72 -25.63 0.62
CA ASN A 211 -18.10 -24.72 -0.46
C ASN A 211 -16.88 -24.01 -1.06
N GLU A 212 -16.52 -24.44 -2.25
CA GLU A 212 -15.43 -23.92 -3.04
C GLU A 212 -15.72 -22.61 -3.80
N LYS A 213 -16.91 -22.02 -3.71
CA LYS A 213 -17.23 -20.73 -4.33
C LYS A 213 -17.27 -19.57 -3.32
N SER A 214 -16.64 -19.78 -2.17
CA SER A 214 -16.68 -18.84 -1.04
C SER A 214 -15.59 -17.76 -1.15
N LYS A 215 -15.93 -16.54 -0.73
CA LYS A 215 -14.96 -15.47 -0.46
C LYS A 215 -14.85 -15.29 1.05
N VAL A 216 -13.65 -15.33 1.58
CA VAL A 216 -13.41 -15.34 3.02
C VAL A 216 -12.35 -14.33 3.43
N VAL A 217 -12.62 -13.56 4.48
CA VAL A 217 -11.66 -12.60 5.03
C VAL A 217 -10.87 -13.27 6.14
N VAL A 218 -9.55 -13.33 5.99
CA VAL A 218 -8.63 -13.91 6.98
C VAL A 218 -7.65 -12.86 7.47
N LYS A 219 -7.30 -12.91 8.75
CA LYS A 219 -6.35 -11.98 9.37
C LYS A 219 -5.08 -12.70 9.79
N LEU A 220 -3.92 -12.15 9.44
CA LEU A 220 -2.60 -12.59 9.90
C LEU A 220 -2.21 -11.81 11.16
N GLN A 221 -1.76 -12.53 12.18
CA GLN A 221 -1.36 -11.93 13.46
C GLN A 221 -0.14 -12.64 14.05
N LYS A 222 0.73 -11.90 14.74
CA LYS A 222 1.87 -12.48 15.47
C LYS A 222 1.35 -13.23 16.70
N LYS A 223 1.95 -14.39 17.00
CA LYS A 223 1.66 -15.18 18.21
C LYS A 223 1.75 -14.28 19.46
N GLY A 224 0.78 -14.43 20.35
CA GLY A 224 0.71 -13.66 21.60
C GLY A 224 0.07 -12.27 21.47
N SER A 225 -0.27 -11.80 20.27
CA SER A 225 -0.89 -10.48 20.07
C SER A 225 -2.41 -10.44 20.34
N GLY A 226 -2.99 -11.53 20.86
CA GLY A 226 -4.43 -11.67 21.12
C GLY A 226 -5.27 -11.83 19.85
N ALA A 227 -6.60 -11.82 20.01
CA ALA A 227 -7.53 -11.88 18.89
C ALA A 227 -7.52 -10.56 18.10
N PRO A 228 -7.60 -10.61 16.76
CA PRO A 228 -7.68 -9.40 15.95
C PRO A 228 -8.96 -8.63 16.27
N ALA A 229 -8.86 -7.31 16.23
CA ALA A 229 -10.00 -6.43 16.35
C ALA A 229 -11.06 -6.75 15.28
N LYS A 230 -12.33 -6.73 15.70
CA LYS A 230 -13.46 -6.89 14.81
C LYS A 230 -13.58 -5.65 13.93
N GLU A 231 -13.73 -5.85 12.63
CA GLU A 231 -13.88 -4.73 11.69
C GLU A 231 -15.17 -3.97 11.99
N SER A 232 -15.14 -2.65 11.81
CA SER A 232 -16.36 -1.86 11.78
C SER A 232 -17.21 -2.32 10.61
N ALA A 233 -18.50 -2.54 10.84
CA ALA A 233 -19.43 -2.95 9.78
C ALA A 233 -19.55 -1.91 8.66
N LEU A 234 -19.16 -0.67 8.94
CA LEU A 234 -19.18 0.47 8.02
C LEU A 234 -17.76 0.89 7.69
N THR A 235 -17.51 1.19 6.42
CA THR A 235 -16.28 1.92 6.04
C THR A 235 -16.35 3.35 6.56
N GLU A 236 -15.19 4.02 6.68
CA GLU A 236 -15.14 5.40 7.17
C GLU A 236 -15.93 6.36 6.25
N GLN A 237 -15.88 6.14 4.94
CA GLN A 237 -16.69 6.88 3.97
C GLN A 237 -18.18 6.65 4.18
N GLN A 238 -18.64 5.40 4.28
CA GLN A 238 -20.05 5.10 4.56
C GLN A 238 -20.51 5.70 5.89
N ARG A 239 -19.63 5.70 6.90
CA ARG A 239 -19.91 6.35 8.19
C ARG A 239 -20.05 7.86 8.05
N LYS A 240 -19.20 8.52 7.27
CA LYS A 240 -19.31 9.96 6.96
C LYS A 240 -20.60 10.25 6.18
N ASP A 241 -20.95 9.43 5.20
CA ASP A 241 -22.17 9.59 4.41
C ASP A 241 -23.43 9.42 5.26
N LEU A 242 -23.46 8.41 6.12
CA LEU A 242 -24.54 8.21 7.09
C LEU A 242 -24.63 9.39 8.07
N MET A 243 -23.51 9.86 8.61
CA MET A 243 -23.48 11.01 9.50
C MET A 243 -23.98 12.28 8.80
N MET A 244 -23.63 12.48 7.52
CA MET A 244 -24.15 13.60 6.71
C MET A 244 -25.65 13.46 6.44
N ALA A 245 -26.13 12.26 6.12
CA ALA A 245 -27.55 12.00 5.89
C ALA A 245 -28.37 12.21 7.17
N GLU A 246 -27.87 11.74 8.33
CA GLU A 246 -28.48 11.98 9.64
C GLU A 246 -28.51 13.47 9.98
N TYR A 247 -27.44 14.21 9.70
CA TYR A 247 -27.39 15.66 9.91
C TYR A 247 -28.42 16.39 9.05
N ARG A 248 -28.50 16.08 7.74
CA ARG A 248 -29.52 16.67 6.84
C ARG A 248 -30.93 16.36 7.31
N ARG A 249 -31.19 15.11 7.71
CA ARG A 249 -32.49 14.69 8.24
C ARG A 249 -32.86 15.43 9.52
N ARG A 250 -31.90 15.69 10.41
CA ARG A 250 -32.12 16.49 11.63
C ARG A 250 -32.43 17.94 11.31
N GLU A 251 -31.72 18.54 10.36
CA GLU A 251 -32.00 19.91 9.89
C GLU A 251 -33.39 20.01 9.24
N GLU A 252 -33.78 19.04 8.42
CA GLU A 252 -35.13 18.96 7.83
C GLU A 252 -36.20 18.82 8.90
N LEU A 253 -36.02 17.93 9.88
CA LEU A 253 -36.97 17.76 10.98
C LEU A 253 -37.09 19.02 11.84
N LYS A 254 -35.98 19.71 12.11
CA LYS A 254 -35.97 20.98 12.84
C LYS A 254 -36.69 22.10 12.07
N LYS A 255 -36.53 22.13 10.73
CA LYS A 255 -37.29 23.07 9.89
C LYS A 255 -38.78 22.78 9.95
N LEU A 256 -39.16 21.51 9.88
CA LEU A 256 -40.56 21.07 9.93
C LEU A 256 -41.19 21.33 11.31
N GLU A 257 -40.42 21.21 12.40
CA GLU A 257 -40.87 21.58 13.76
C GLU A 257 -41.09 23.09 13.93
N ASN A 258 -40.29 23.92 13.25
CA ASN A 258 -40.43 25.38 13.24
C ASN A 258 -41.44 25.88 12.18
N ASP A 259 -41.96 25.00 11.33
CA ASP A 259 -42.92 25.35 10.28
C ASP A 259 -44.32 25.30 10.89
N ASP A 260 -44.85 26.45 11.30
CA ASP A 260 -46.19 26.61 11.88
C ASP A 260 -47.33 26.43 10.84
N ASP A 261 -47.03 25.87 9.65
CA ASP A 261 -47.96 25.63 8.53
C ASP A 261 -48.64 26.90 7.98
N ASP A 262 -48.09 28.08 8.33
CA ASP A 262 -48.54 29.40 7.85
C ASP A 262 -48.12 29.69 6.40
N SER A 263 -47.39 28.77 5.75
CA SER A 263 -46.96 28.89 4.36
C SER A 263 -48.12 29.08 3.37
N HIS A 264 -49.32 28.62 3.74
CA HIS A 264 -50.55 28.84 2.98
C HIS A 264 -51.05 30.30 3.08
N LEU A 265 -50.80 31.02 4.17
CA LEU A 265 -51.33 32.39 4.37
C LEU A 265 -50.75 33.40 3.37
N ASP A 266 -49.50 33.21 2.96
CA ASP A 266 -48.81 34.06 1.96
C ASP A 266 -48.93 33.53 0.52
N SER A 267 -49.69 32.46 0.32
CA SER A 267 -49.83 31.84 -0.99
C SER A 267 -50.72 32.67 -1.93
N GLN A 268 -50.35 32.77 -3.20
CA GLN A 268 -51.10 33.57 -4.20
C GLN A 268 -52.55 33.09 -4.39
N TRP A 269 -52.85 31.84 -4.08
CA TRP A 269 -54.18 31.28 -4.21
C TRP A 269 -55.10 31.64 -3.03
N ALA A 270 -54.53 31.97 -1.86
CA ALA A 270 -55.27 32.46 -0.71
C ALA A 270 -55.61 33.97 -0.80
N ASP A 271 -55.06 34.70 -1.78
CA ASP A 271 -55.38 36.10 -2.02
C ASP A 271 -56.77 36.24 -2.67
N SER A 272 -57.77 36.56 -1.83
CA SER A 272 -59.16 36.83 -2.24
C SER A 272 -59.29 37.99 -3.25
N ASN A 273 -58.27 38.85 -3.37
CA ASN A 273 -58.23 39.94 -4.33
C ASN A 273 -57.41 39.63 -5.59
N SER A 274 -56.87 38.41 -5.74
CA SER A 274 -56.03 38.03 -6.89
C SER A 274 -56.72 38.27 -8.23
N LEU A 275 -57.96 37.81 -8.41
CA LEU A 275 -58.76 38.03 -9.62
C LEU A 275 -59.02 39.51 -9.90
N LYS A 276 -59.27 40.30 -8.86
CA LYS A 276 -59.48 41.75 -8.98
C LYS A 276 -58.19 42.46 -9.42
N LYS A 277 -57.04 42.07 -8.87
CA LYS A 277 -55.72 42.59 -9.27
C LYS A 277 -55.38 42.21 -10.71
N SER A 278 -55.67 40.98 -11.13
CA SER A 278 -55.50 40.53 -12.52
C SER A 278 -56.40 41.31 -13.49
N PHE A 279 -57.67 41.55 -13.16
CA PHE A 279 -58.60 42.29 -14.01
C PHE A 279 -58.22 43.77 -14.14
N LEU A 280 -57.69 44.37 -13.08
CA LEU A 280 -57.22 45.77 -13.07
C LEU A 280 -55.78 45.94 -13.61
N GLY A 281 -55.11 44.86 -14.03
CA GLY A 281 -53.74 44.90 -14.54
C GLY A 281 -52.67 45.22 -13.49
N LEU A 282 -52.97 45.03 -12.21
CA LEU A 282 -52.11 45.39 -11.07
C LEU A 282 -51.13 44.28 -10.66
N SER A 283 -51.08 43.16 -11.39
CA SER A 283 -50.24 41.99 -11.08
C SER A 283 -48.73 42.24 -11.17
N THR A 284 -48.30 43.32 -11.81
CA THR A 284 -46.89 43.66 -12.07
C THR A 284 -46.30 44.69 -11.10
N ILE A 285 -47.11 45.21 -10.16
CA ILE A 285 -46.67 46.26 -9.23
C ILE A 285 -46.07 45.62 -7.99
N LYS A 286 -44.74 45.67 -7.86
CA LYS A 286 -44.04 45.38 -6.61
C LYS A 286 -43.87 46.68 -5.83
N PHE A 287 -44.58 46.80 -4.71
CA PHE A 287 -44.27 47.84 -3.73
C PHE A 287 -42.94 47.47 -3.05
N LYS A 288 -42.11 48.49 -2.80
CA LYS A 288 -40.81 48.37 -2.16
C LYS A 288 -40.95 48.56 -0.66
#